data_AF-A0A9P5NVG0-F1
#
_entry.id   AF-A0A9P5NVG0-F1
#
_cell.length_a   1.000
_cell.length_b   1.000
_cell.length_c   1.000
_cell.angle_alpha   90.00
_cell.angle_beta   90.00
_cell.angle_gamma   90.00
#
_symmetry.space_group_name_H-M   'P 1'
#
loop_
_entity.id
_entity.type
_entity.pdbx_description
1 polymer ?
#
loop_
_entity_poly.entity_id
_entity_poly.type
_entity_poly.pdbx_seq_one_letter_code
_entity_poly.pdbx_strand_id
1 'polypeptide(L)'
;MDVMQSKVVKSLSCHEIELKLSEAKLKQKGKTGQAAWLSKGLKIEETQLEVRSFARSLGWQPTTSQKLDLVNRRRCLQKTIEAFTNTAMEFIEEDLVNSIYDQDSVITDDLDPQDGDKGEPGAPSISKADPGGQVLPFPSQIPEEFLSLLAMEHRASIIALREKELDIRKGHAEDCLETVRGAVIQLSWQFKNRVWPAEGITQKTRAWEGANILEKVCTLQRRLYNRNCQVLYTLGPRTELELLTADSGQSSDRLSWLWSNTRLSPNTADDDLYSTEFLRLNWLCARAQKNRWAEELELTKHEMEWTIRFYMYMATTWQSHQDSATQLSSGHRAYAEKQIDMWNELGHVSEAMFKHLNTAFTSTWNLVW
;
A
#
# COMPACT_ATOMS: atom_id res chain seq x y z
N MET A 1 -21.57 -14.56 -11.67
CA MET A 1 -21.28 -14.34 -10.24
C MET A 1 -20.92 -12.87 -10.11
N ASP A 2 -21.82 -12.06 -9.56
CA ASP A 2 -21.63 -10.62 -9.46
C ASP A 2 -20.66 -10.35 -8.30
N VAL A 3 -19.37 -10.17 -8.63
CA VAL A 3 -18.30 -9.91 -7.65
C VAL A 3 -18.55 -8.58 -6.91
N MET A 4 -19.43 -7.72 -7.43
CA MET A 4 -19.77 -6.43 -6.84
C MET A 4 -20.83 -6.52 -5.72
N GLN A 5 -21.41 -7.70 -5.46
CA GLN A 5 -22.49 -7.89 -4.48
C GLN A 5 -22.09 -8.75 -3.26
N SER A 6 -20.80 -8.94 -2.99
CA SER A 6 -20.42 -9.53 -1.70
C SER A 6 -20.77 -8.54 -0.58
N LYS A 7 -21.73 -8.91 0.28
CA LYS A 7 -22.09 -8.16 1.48
C LYS A 7 -20.94 -8.23 2.49
N VAL A 8 -19.88 -7.47 2.25
CA VAL A 8 -18.81 -7.26 3.22
C VAL A 8 -19.34 -6.26 4.24
N VAL A 9 -19.44 -6.67 5.51
CA VAL A 9 -19.87 -5.82 6.64
C VAL A 9 -19.05 -4.53 6.63
N LYS A 10 -19.60 -3.33 6.91
CA LYS A 10 -18.86 -2.04 6.96
C LYS A 10 -17.93 -1.96 8.18
N SER A 11 -16.69 -1.45 8.05
CA SER A 11 -15.83 -1.18 9.21
C SER A 11 -16.26 0.13 9.79
N LEU A 12 -16.17 0.23 11.10
CA LEU A 12 -16.63 1.41 11.80
C LEU A 12 -15.50 2.43 11.80
N SER A 13 -15.79 3.66 11.40
CA SER A 13 -14.88 4.79 11.54
C SER A 13 -14.57 5.05 13.03
N CYS A 14 -13.45 5.69 13.35
CA CYS A 14 -13.11 6.06 14.72
C CYS A 14 -14.26 6.81 15.42
N HIS A 15 -14.93 7.72 14.70
CA HIS A 15 -16.07 8.47 15.23
C HIS A 15 -17.32 7.60 15.45
N GLU A 16 -17.58 6.63 14.57
CA GLU A 16 -18.68 5.67 14.73
C GLU A 16 -18.44 4.74 15.93
N ILE A 17 -17.18 4.35 16.17
CA ILE A 17 -16.78 3.56 17.33
C ILE A 17 -16.91 4.38 18.62
N GLU A 18 -16.44 5.62 18.62
CA GLU A 18 -16.58 6.53 19.75
C GLU A 18 -18.05 6.75 20.13
N LEU A 19 -18.92 6.94 19.14
CA LEU A 19 -20.36 7.04 19.34
C LEU A 19 -20.92 5.78 20.00
N LYS A 20 -20.60 4.59 19.47
CA LYS A 20 -21.06 3.32 20.08
C LYS A 20 -20.58 3.14 21.51
N LEU A 21 -19.31 3.45 21.78
CA LEU A 21 -18.72 3.33 23.12
C LEU A 21 -19.35 4.33 24.11
N SER A 22 -19.65 5.55 23.67
CA SER A 22 -20.30 6.57 24.49
C SER A 22 -21.76 6.22 24.78
N GLU A 23 -22.51 5.72 23.80
CA GLU A 23 -23.90 5.25 24.00
C GLU A 23 -24.00 4.04 24.94
N ALA A 24 -23.07 3.07 24.81
CA ALA A 24 -23.03 1.92 25.70
C ALA A 24 -22.78 2.34 27.17
N LYS A 25 -21.92 3.35 27.37
CA LYS A 25 -21.61 3.93 28.68
C LYS A 25 -22.79 4.66 29.31
N LEU A 26 -23.56 5.42 28.52
CA LEU A 26 -24.77 6.10 29.01
C LEU A 26 -25.79 5.11 29.59
N LYS A 27 -25.87 3.90 29.01
CA LYS A 27 -26.74 2.83 29.52
C LYS A 27 -26.25 2.22 30.84
N GLN A 28 -24.95 2.30 31.15
CA GLN A 28 -24.31 1.61 32.28
C GLN A 28 -23.99 2.50 33.51
N LYS A 29 -24.38 3.80 33.55
CA LYS A 29 -24.10 4.73 34.68
C LYS A 29 -22.63 4.73 35.17
N GLY A 30 -21.66 4.62 34.26
CA GLY A 30 -20.23 4.62 34.58
C GLY A 30 -19.52 5.97 34.34
N LYS A 31 -18.21 6.04 34.66
CA LYS A 31 -17.34 7.17 34.29
C LYS A 31 -17.42 7.41 32.77
N THR A 32 -17.95 8.57 32.38
CA THR A 32 -18.18 8.99 31.00
C THR A 32 -16.94 9.72 30.47
N GLY A 33 -16.70 9.69 29.14
CA GLY A 33 -15.62 10.46 28.50
C GLY A 33 -14.33 9.68 28.15
N GLN A 34 -14.21 8.40 28.53
CA GLN A 34 -13.03 7.58 28.22
C GLN A 34 -12.77 7.45 26.71
N ALA A 35 -13.81 7.25 25.90
CA ALA A 35 -13.66 7.11 24.44
C ALA A 35 -13.18 8.43 23.80
N ALA A 36 -13.80 9.55 24.16
CA ALA A 36 -13.40 10.88 23.68
C ALA A 36 -11.97 11.25 24.12
N TRP A 37 -11.56 10.85 25.33
CA TRP A 37 -10.19 11.00 25.80
C TRP A 37 -9.21 10.21 24.92
N LEU A 38 -9.48 8.94 24.62
CA LEU A 38 -8.65 8.13 23.73
C LEU A 38 -8.57 8.72 22.30
N SER A 39 -9.70 9.13 21.72
CA SER A 39 -9.74 9.82 20.42
C SER A 39 -8.89 11.09 20.41
N LYS A 40 -8.93 11.87 21.51
CA LYS A 40 -8.07 13.06 21.68
C LYS A 40 -6.59 12.68 21.73
N GLY A 41 -6.24 11.57 22.38
CA GLY A 41 -4.88 11.04 22.38
C GLY A 41 -4.38 10.71 20.98
N LEU A 42 -5.20 10.06 20.15
CA LEU A 42 -4.82 9.73 18.76
C LEU A 42 -4.59 10.99 17.90
N LYS A 43 -5.41 12.04 18.09
CA LYS A 43 -5.16 13.35 17.46
C LYS A 43 -3.84 13.96 17.90
N ILE A 44 -3.43 13.76 19.15
CA ILE A 44 -2.11 14.20 19.62
C ILE A 44 -1.01 13.41 18.93
N GLU A 45 -1.13 12.08 18.77
CA GLU A 45 -0.17 11.27 17.99
C GLU A 45 -0.03 11.78 16.54
N GLU A 46 -1.12 12.16 15.89
CA GLU A 46 -1.11 12.81 14.57
C GLU A 46 -0.32 14.12 14.58
N THR A 47 -0.62 15.02 15.52
CA THR A 47 0.13 16.29 15.64
C THR A 47 1.61 16.06 15.97
N GLN A 48 1.97 15.02 16.74
CA GLN A 48 3.36 14.65 16.98
C GLN A 48 4.08 14.31 15.68
N LEU A 49 3.47 13.50 14.82
CA LEU A 49 4.03 13.15 13.51
C LEU A 49 4.13 14.35 12.56
N GLU A 50 3.13 15.24 12.57
CA GLU A 50 3.18 16.49 11.81
C GLU A 50 4.34 17.40 12.26
N VAL A 51 4.55 17.54 13.57
CA VAL A 51 5.66 18.34 14.11
C VAL A 51 7.00 17.72 13.75
N ARG A 52 7.14 16.39 13.85
CA ARG A 52 8.36 15.67 13.44
C ARG A 52 8.64 15.83 11.96
N SER A 53 7.64 15.64 11.10
CA SER A 53 7.79 15.81 9.66
C SER A 53 8.12 17.25 9.27
N PHE A 54 7.52 18.24 9.95
CA PHE A 54 7.88 19.65 9.77
C PHE A 54 9.33 19.91 10.17
N ALA A 55 9.76 19.40 11.33
CA ALA A 55 11.15 19.54 11.79
C ALA A 55 12.16 18.96 10.78
N ARG A 56 11.84 17.83 10.15
CA ARG A 56 12.67 17.25 9.08
C ARG A 56 12.69 18.12 7.82
N SER A 57 11.53 18.65 7.44
CA SER A 57 11.41 19.49 6.22
C SER A 57 12.22 20.79 6.26
N LEU A 58 12.67 21.21 7.45
CA LEU A 58 13.46 22.42 7.66
C LEU A 58 14.94 22.29 7.27
N GLY A 59 15.45 21.06 7.10
CA GLY A 59 16.84 20.80 6.69
C GLY A 59 17.90 21.32 7.68
N TRP A 60 19.14 21.48 7.20
CA TRP A 60 20.30 21.85 8.03
C TRP A 60 20.22 23.30 8.55
N GLN A 61 19.90 24.27 7.70
CA GLN A 61 19.92 25.69 8.08
C GLN A 61 18.55 26.36 7.93
N PRO A 62 17.62 26.14 8.89
CA PRO A 62 16.36 26.84 8.87
C PRO A 62 16.51 28.32 9.19
N THR A 63 15.67 29.13 8.54
CA THR A 63 15.53 30.56 8.79
C THR A 63 15.07 30.81 10.24
N THR A 64 15.40 31.96 10.82
CA THR A 64 14.95 32.36 12.16
C THR A 64 13.42 32.27 12.33
N SER A 65 12.65 32.68 11.31
CA SER A 65 11.20 32.53 11.29
C SER A 65 10.75 31.06 11.36
N GLN A 66 11.39 30.19 10.60
CA GLN A 66 11.08 28.75 10.58
C GLN A 66 11.43 28.07 11.92
N LYS A 67 12.54 28.47 12.54
CA LYS A 67 12.91 28.03 13.89
C LYS A 67 11.86 28.46 14.92
N LEU A 68 11.38 29.71 14.82
CA LEU A 68 10.32 30.21 15.70
C LEU A 68 9.02 29.43 15.51
N ASP A 69 8.64 29.13 14.27
CA ASP A 69 7.45 28.33 13.95
C ASP A 69 7.55 26.92 14.53
N LEU A 70 8.71 26.26 14.41
CA LEU A 70 8.94 24.95 15.01
C LEU A 70 8.77 24.99 16.53
N VAL A 71 9.35 26.01 17.19
CA VAL A 71 9.22 26.20 18.64
C VAL A 71 7.76 26.45 19.04
N ASN A 72 7.02 27.24 18.27
CA ASN A 72 5.61 27.51 18.54
C ASN A 72 4.76 26.24 18.41
N ARG A 73 5.00 25.43 17.37
CA ARG A 73 4.32 24.13 17.19
C ARG A 73 4.64 23.17 18.34
N ARG A 74 5.92 23.04 18.71
CA ARG A 74 6.35 22.24 19.87
C ARG A 74 5.71 22.71 21.17
N ARG A 75 5.62 24.02 21.40
CA ARG A 75 4.96 24.60 22.59
C ARG A 75 3.46 24.29 22.61
N CYS A 76 2.77 24.37 21.48
CA CYS A 76 1.36 24.03 21.39
C CYS A 76 1.15 22.54 21.70
N LEU A 77 1.96 21.67 21.09
CA LEU A 77 1.96 20.24 21.30
C LEU A 77 2.22 19.87 22.77
N GLN A 78 3.22 20.49 23.40
CA GLN A 78 3.53 20.30 24.81
C GLN A 78 2.32 20.60 25.71
N LYS A 79 1.63 21.73 25.48
CA LYS A 79 0.40 22.08 26.22
C LYS A 79 -0.70 21.04 26.05
N THR A 80 -0.87 20.51 24.82
CA THR A 80 -1.87 19.48 24.57
C THR A 80 -1.52 18.15 25.22
N ILE A 81 -0.23 17.80 25.27
CA ILE A 81 0.27 16.61 25.97
C ILE A 81 0.01 16.76 27.47
N GLU A 82 0.42 17.87 28.09
CA GLU A 82 0.18 18.12 29.53
C GLU A 82 -1.31 18.05 29.88
N ALA A 83 -2.18 18.65 29.06
CA ALA A 83 -3.62 18.56 29.26
C ALA A 83 -4.15 17.12 29.13
N PHE A 84 -3.57 16.31 28.24
CA PHE A 84 -3.91 14.90 28.09
C PHE A 84 -3.42 14.07 29.28
N THR A 85 -2.19 14.32 29.75
CA THR A 85 -1.60 13.67 30.93
C THR A 85 -2.43 13.93 32.19
N ASN A 86 -2.87 15.17 32.41
CA ASN A 86 -3.74 15.50 33.55
C ASN A 86 -5.05 14.71 33.50
N THR A 87 -5.69 14.59 32.32
CA THR A 87 -6.88 13.75 32.18
C THR A 87 -6.59 12.26 32.31
N ALA A 88 -5.38 11.82 31.96
CA ALA A 88 -4.96 10.42 32.11
C ALA A 88 -4.87 10.03 33.59
N MET A 89 -4.39 10.94 34.45
CA MET A 89 -4.32 10.72 35.90
C MET A 89 -5.70 10.41 36.52
N GLU A 90 -6.79 10.97 35.97
CA GLU A 90 -8.17 10.68 36.42
C GLU A 90 -8.69 9.29 36.02
N PHE A 91 -8.20 8.74 34.91
CA PHE A 91 -8.67 7.48 34.33
C PHE A 91 -7.76 6.28 34.63
N ILE A 92 -6.45 6.49 34.71
CA ILE A 92 -5.42 5.45 34.87
C ILE A 92 -4.78 5.49 36.27
N GLU A 93 -4.84 6.61 37.00
CA GLU A 93 -4.10 6.88 38.26
C GLU A 93 -2.65 7.35 38.05
N GLU A 94 -2.17 8.19 38.97
CA GLU A 94 -0.91 8.95 38.85
C GLU A 94 0.33 8.04 38.84
N ASP A 95 0.38 7.02 39.70
CA ASP A 95 1.52 6.10 39.81
C ASP A 95 1.79 5.37 38.49
N LEU A 96 0.72 4.94 37.82
CA LEU A 96 0.82 4.25 36.53
C LEU A 96 1.23 5.22 35.41
N VAL A 97 0.74 6.45 35.41
CA VAL A 97 1.16 7.48 34.45
C VAL A 97 2.66 7.79 34.61
N ASN A 98 3.14 7.94 35.84
CA ASN A 98 4.56 8.19 36.12
C ASN A 98 5.43 7.00 35.65
N SER A 99 4.97 5.77 35.87
CA SER A 99 5.68 4.57 35.39
C SER A 99 5.87 4.52 33.87
N ILE A 100 4.98 5.13 33.09
CA ILE A 100 5.10 5.22 31.62
C ILE A 100 6.18 6.22 31.23
N TYR A 101 6.29 7.35 31.93
CA TYR A 101 7.33 8.35 31.65
C TYR A 101 8.72 7.95 32.12
N ASP A 102 8.81 7.12 33.16
CA ASP A 102 10.07 6.56 33.64
C ASP A 102 10.65 5.50 32.70
N GLN A 103 9.85 4.96 31.77
CA GLN A 103 10.37 4.09 30.73
C GLN A 103 11.21 4.89 29.74
N ASP A 104 12.41 4.38 29.44
CA ASP A 104 13.35 4.97 28.48
C ASP A 104 12.91 4.83 27.00
N SER A 105 11.61 4.94 26.74
CA SER A 105 11.01 4.75 25.42
C SER A 105 10.90 6.08 24.69
N VAL A 106 11.48 6.17 23.49
CA VAL A 106 11.25 7.25 22.53
C VAL A 106 10.49 6.66 21.36
N ILE A 107 9.45 7.35 20.88
CA ILE A 107 8.79 6.95 19.63
C ILE A 107 9.75 7.30 18.48
N THR A 108 10.49 6.31 18.00
CA THR A 108 11.21 6.39 16.73
C THR A 108 10.22 6.11 15.62
N ASP A 109 10.11 7.02 14.64
CA ASP A 109 9.46 6.66 13.39
C ASP A 109 10.36 5.60 12.73
N ASP A 110 9.85 4.37 12.55
CA ASP A 110 10.47 3.41 11.65
C ASP A 110 10.36 4.01 10.24
N LEU A 111 11.42 4.70 9.83
CA LEU A 111 11.52 5.34 8.53
C LEU A 111 11.59 4.24 7.48
N ASP A 112 10.64 4.26 6.55
CA ASP A 112 10.69 3.45 5.34
C ASP A 112 11.89 3.95 4.50
N PRO A 113 12.92 3.13 4.23
CA PRO A 113 14.13 3.57 3.53
C PRO A 113 13.89 4.14 2.13
N GLN A 114 12.70 3.89 1.56
CA GLN A 114 12.28 4.35 0.23
C GLN A 114 11.74 5.79 0.21
N ASP A 115 11.43 6.43 1.35
CA ASP A 115 10.92 7.81 1.43
C ASP A 115 12.00 8.89 1.07
N GLY A 116 13.12 8.50 0.45
CA GLY A 116 14.15 9.40 -0.04
C GLY A 116 15.00 10.06 1.04
N ASP A 117 14.81 9.69 2.31
CA ASP A 117 15.56 10.24 3.43
C ASP A 117 16.82 9.39 3.66
N LYS A 118 17.88 9.68 2.89
CA LYS A 118 19.23 9.33 3.33
C LYS A 118 19.42 10.11 4.62
N GLY A 119 19.33 9.45 5.78
CA GLY A 119 19.57 10.06 7.07
C GLY A 119 20.90 10.82 7.03
N GLU A 120 20.83 12.13 6.81
CA GLU A 120 22.02 12.95 6.68
C GLU A 120 22.53 13.26 8.10
N PRO A 121 23.83 13.03 8.35
CA PRO A 121 24.42 13.14 9.68
C PRO A 121 24.33 14.60 10.16
N GLY A 122 23.38 14.87 11.06
CA GLY A 122 23.14 16.22 11.61
C GLY A 122 21.67 16.61 11.78
N ALA A 123 20.70 15.78 11.38
CA ALA A 123 19.29 16.01 11.74
C ALA A 123 19.16 16.17 13.27
N PRO A 124 18.38 17.16 13.77
CA PRO A 124 18.21 17.35 15.21
C PRO A 124 17.70 16.03 15.82
N SER A 125 18.57 15.39 16.60
CA SER A 125 18.27 14.14 17.29
C SER A 125 16.96 14.30 18.05
N ILE A 126 16.03 13.36 17.83
CA ILE A 126 14.77 13.27 18.56
C ILE A 126 15.15 12.90 20.00
N SER A 127 15.41 13.93 20.81
CA SER A 127 15.63 13.79 22.24
C SER A 127 14.28 13.57 22.93
N LYS A 128 14.27 12.88 24.07
CA LYS A 128 13.09 12.78 24.95
C LYS A 128 12.50 14.14 25.35
N ALA A 129 13.32 15.19 25.33
CA ALA A 129 12.88 16.56 25.59
C ALA A 129 12.08 17.18 24.44
N ASP A 130 12.02 16.53 23.27
CA ASP A 130 11.16 16.97 22.17
C ASP A 130 9.73 16.46 22.39
N PRO A 131 8.72 17.34 22.53
CA PRO A 131 7.32 16.92 22.63
C PRO A 131 6.85 16.06 21.45
N GLY A 132 7.54 16.18 20.30
CA GLY A 132 7.32 15.29 19.17
C GLY A 132 7.60 13.82 19.48
N GLY A 133 8.65 13.50 20.23
CA GLY A 133 9.07 12.11 20.52
C GLY A 133 8.55 11.52 21.83
N GLN A 134 7.84 12.31 22.63
CA GLN A 134 7.33 11.91 23.94
C GLN A 134 6.27 10.82 23.82
N VAL A 135 6.35 9.79 24.65
CA VAL A 135 5.33 8.75 24.76
C VAL A 135 4.08 9.31 25.44
N LEU A 136 2.91 9.07 24.86
CA LEU A 136 1.64 9.43 25.46
C LEU A 136 1.16 8.36 26.44
N PRO A 137 0.55 8.74 27.58
CA PRO A 137 0.06 7.80 28.59
C PRO A 137 -1.22 7.10 28.12
N PHE A 138 -1.09 6.18 27.16
CA PHE A 138 -2.16 5.28 26.75
C PHE A 138 -2.22 4.04 27.66
N PRO A 139 -3.41 3.44 27.86
CA PRO A 139 -3.57 2.17 28.56
C PRO A 139 -2.67 1.04 28.02
N SER A 140 -2.37 1.07 26.72
CA SER A 140 -1.50 0.12 26.03
C SER A 140 -0.01 0.21 26.38
N GLN A 141 0.44 1.35 26.87
CA GLN A 141 1.85 1.57 27.24
C GLN A 141 2.18 1.09 28.66
N ILE A 142 1.16 0.69 29.43
CA ILE A 142 1.38 0.12 30.76
C ILE A 142 1.98 -1.30 30.58
N PRO A 143 3.12 -1.65 31.20
CA PRO A 143 3.66 -3.00 31.05
C PRO A 143 2.76 -4.05 31.73
N GLU A 144 2.74 -5.26 31.19
CA GLU A 144 1.97 -6.37 31.78
C GLU A 144 2.43 -6.73 33.21
N GLU A 145 3.71 -6.48 33.50
CA GLU A 145 4.30 -6.67 34.83
C GLU A 145 3.59 -5.81 35.89
N PHE A 146 3.38 -4.52 35.61
CA PHE A 146 2.67 -3.61 36.50
C PHE A 146 1.19 -3.99 36.63
N LEU A 147 0.54 -4.43 35.55
CA LEU A 147 -0.84 -4.92 35.63
C LEU A 147 -1.01 -6.12 36.57
N SER A 148 0.01 -6.97 36.65
CA SER A 148 -0.01 -8.16 37.49
C SER A 148 0.13 -7.83 38.98
N LEU A 149 0.67 -6.66 39.31
CA LEU A 149 0.85 -6.16 40.68
C LEU A 149 -0.39 -5.40 41.20
N LEU A 150 -1.30 -5.00 40.33
CA LEU A 150 -2.50 -4.25 40.71
C LEU A 150 -3.56 -5.15 41.35
N ALA A 151 -4.39 -4.55 42.22
CA ALA A 151 -5.59 -5.19 42.75
C ALA A 151 -6.52 -5.63 41.61
N MET A 152 -7.25 -6.73 41.82
CA MET A 152 -8.09 -7.36 40.79
C MET A 152 -9.10 -6.40 40.14
N GLU A 153 -9.70 -5.51 40.93
CA GLU A 153 -10.66 -4.50 40.46
C GLU A 153 -10.01 -3.43 39.58
N HIS A 154 -8.84 -2.92 39.98
CA HIS A 154 -8.10 -1.91 39.22
C HIS A 154 -7.56 -2.51 37.91
N ARG A 155 -7.06 -3.75 37.99
CA ARG A 155 -6.63 -4.52 36.82
C ARG A 155 -7.76 -4.70 35.81
N ALA A 156 -8.96 -5.06 36.26
CA ALA A 156 -10.13 -5.22 35.39
C ALA A 156 -10.53 -3.90 34.71
N SER A 157 -10.47 -2.77 35.44
CA SER A 157 -10.76 -1.44 34.88
C SER A 157 -9.79 -1.06 33.75
N ILE A 158 -8.49 -1.33 33.93
CA ILE A 158 -7.47 -1.01 32.91
C ILE A 158 -7.57 -1.94 31.70
N ILE A 159 -7.87 -3.22 31.90
CA ILE A 159 -8.13 -4.15 30.77
C ILE A 159 -9.32 -3.65 29.95
N ALA A 160 -10.41 -3.24 30.61
CA ALA A 160 -11.57 -2.65 29.94
C ALA A 160 -11.29 -1.28 29.28
N LEU A 161 -10.20 -0.60 29.65
CA LEU A 161 -9.71 0.60 28.94
C LEU A 161 -8.87 0.23 27.71
N ARG A 162 -8.03 -0.81 27.80
CA ARG A 162 -7.26 -1.33 26.67
C ARG A 162 -8.15 -1.88 25.56
N GLU A 163 -9.23 -2.56 25.90
CA GLU A 163 -10.21 -3.04 24.91
C GLU A 163 -10.84 -1.85 24.15
N LYS A 164 -11.18 -0.77 24.86
CA LYS A 164 -11.68 0.46 24.21
C LYS A 164 -10.62 1.12 23.34
N GLU A 165 -9.36 1.16 23.79
CA GLU A 165 -8.25 1.68 22.98
C GLU A 165 -8.08 0.85 21.70
N LEU A 166 -8.14 -0.48 21.81
CA LEU A 166 -8.04 -1.40 20.67
C LEU A 166 -9.14 -1.11 19.65
N ASP A 167 -10.39 -0.99 20.08
CA ASP A 167 -11.50 -0.66 19.19
C ASP A 167 -11.31 0.69 18.49
N ILE A 168 -10.93 1.74 19.24
CA ILE A 168 -10.72 3.08 18.67
C ILE A 168 -9.53 3.07 17.70
N ARG A 169 -8.42 2.37 18.02
CA ARG A 169 -7.28 2.23 17.10
C ARG A 169 -7.63 1.46 15.83
N LYS A 170 -8.52 0.47 15.89
CA LYS A 170 -9.06 -0.21 14.69
C LYS A 170 -9.81 0.77 13.79
N GLY A 171 -10.67 1.61 14.37
CA GLY A 171 -11.40 2.64 13.61
C GLY A 171 -10.47 3.68 13.01
N HIS A 172 -9.51 4.17 13.80
CA HIS A 172 -8.52 5.15 13.34
C HIS A 172 -7.63 4.60 12.22
N ALA A 173 -7.25 3.33 12.28
CA ALA A 173 -6.51 2.67 11.22
C ALA A 173 -7.33 2.60 9.90
N GLU A 174 -8.63 2.34 9.97
CA GLU A 174 -9.49 2.39 8.79
C GLU A 174 -9.63 3.81 8.23
N ASP A 175 -9.81 4.83 9.08
CA ASP A 175 -9.88 6.23 8.64
C ASP A 175 -8.57 6.66 7.94
N CYS A 176 -7.42 6.20 8.43
CA CYS A 176 -6.12 6.40 7.78
C CYS A 176 -6.10 5.74 6.39
N LEU A 177 -6.59 4.50 6.26
CA LEU A 177 -6.64 3.78 4.98
C LEU A 177 -7.58 4.47 3.99
N GLU A 178 -8.75 4.92 4.43
CA GLU A 178 -9.70 5.66 3.60
C GLU A 178 -9.07 6.95 3.07
N THR A 179 -8.37 7.68 3.93
CA THR A 179 -7.63 8.88 3.52
C THR A 179 -6.53 8.57 2.52
N VAL A 180 -5.76 7.49 2.71
CA VAL A 180 -4.74 7.03 1.75
C VAL A 180 -5.37 6.66 0.41
N ARG A 181 -6.48 5.90 0.41
CA ARG A 181 -7.19 5.54 -0.82
C ARG A 181 -7.66 6.77 -1.58
N GLY A 182 -8.32 7.70 -0.90
CA GLY A 182 -8.77 8.97 -1.47
C GLY A 182 -7.62 9.79 -2.04
N ALA A 183 -6.51 9.91 -1.31
CA ALA A 183 -5.33 10.64 -1.75
C ALA A 183 -4.67 9.98 -2.97
N VAL A 184 -4.58 8.64 -3.05
CA VAL A 184 -4.05 7.92 -4.22
C VAL A 184 -4.94 8.11 -5.47
N ILE A 185 -6.27 8.09 -5.30
CA ILE A 185 -7.21 8.38 -6.38
C ILE A 185 -7.00 9.80 -6.91
N GLN A 186 -6.99 10.78 -6.01
CA GLN A 186 -6.79 12.18 -6.37
C GLN A 186 -5.41 12.41 -6.97
N LEU A 187 -4.37 11.73 -6.48
CA LEU A 187 -3.02 11.80 -7.01
C LEU A 187 -3.00 11.33 -8.46
N SER A 188 -3.62 10.18 -8.74
CA SER A 188 -3.77 9.65 -10.11
C SER A 188 -4.46 10.64 -11.03
N TRP A 189 -5.50 11.32 -10.54
CA TRP A 189 -6.19 12.38 -11.28
C TRP A 189 -5.28 13.59 -11.54
N GLN A 190 -4.53 14.06 -10.55
CA GLN A 190 -3.58 15.18 -10.69
C GLN A 190 -2.50 14.85 -11.71
N PHE A 191 -1.98 13.62 -11.69
CA PHE A 191 -0.97 13.16 -12.64
C PHE A 191 -1.51 13.23 -14.07
N LYS A 192 -2.69 12.66 -14.30
CA LYS A 192 -3.31 12.63 -15.63
C LYS A 192 -3.66 14.01 -16.18
N ASN A 193 -4.22 14.88 -15.34
CA ASN A 193 -4.84 16.13 -15.82
C ASN A 193 -3.98 17.36 -15.66
N ARG A 194 -2.99 17.35 -14.76
CA ARG A 194 -2.12 18.51 -14.51
C ARG A 194 -0.67 18.22 -14.78
N VAL A 195 -0.13 17.09 -14.30
CA VAL A 195 1.31 16.81 -14.39
C VAL A 195 1.70 16.36 -15.80
N TRP A 196 1.07 15.32 -16.35
CA TRP A 196 1.43 14.81 -17.69
C TRP A 196 1.19 15.81 -18.83
N PRO A 197 0.12 16.63 -18.82
CA PRO A 197 -0.07 17.65 -19.85
C PRO A 197 0.84 18.86 -19.71
N ALA A 198 1.52 19.04 -18.57
CA ALA A 198 2.41 20.17 -18.38
C ALA A 198 3.74 19.94 -19.11
N GLU A 199 4.08 20.82 -20.03
CA GLU A 199 5.39 20.84 -20.68
C GLU A 199 6.46 21.31 -19.68
N GLY A 200 7.29 20.39 -19.21
CA GLY A 200 8.43 20.71 -18.33
C GLY A 200 8.86 19.54 -17.45
N ILE A 201 10.16 19.23 -17.46
CA ILE A 201 10.74 18.06 -16.77
C ILE A 201 10.88 18.29 -15.25
N THR A 202 10.85 19.54 -14.79
CA THR A 202 11.12 19.88 -13.38
C THR A 202 9.90 19.66 -12.48
N GLN A 203 10.02 18.76 -11.50
CA GLN A 203 9.02 18.44 -10.45
C GLN A 203 8.68 19.60 -9.47
N LYS A 204 9.02 20.84 -9.81
CA LYS A 204 8.86 22.05 -8.97
C LYS A 204 7.90 23.09 -9.55
N THR A 205 7.15 22.75 -10.60
CA THR A 205 6.16 23.67 -11.18
C THR A 205 4.84 23.64 -10.41
N ARG A 206 3.98 24.66 -10.61
CA ARG A 206 2.62 24.70 -10.04
C ARG A 206 1.78 23.47 -10.37
N ALA A 207 2.08 22.77 -11.47
CA ALA A 207 1.43 21.52 -11.85
C ALA A 207 1.67 20.40 -10.82
N TRP A 208 2.82 20.39 -10.15
CA TRP A 208 3.22 19.39 -9.15
C TRP A 208 2.79 19.73 -7.72
N GLU A 209 2.39 20.98 -7.45
CA GLU A 209 2.04 21.43 -6.10
C GLU A 209 0.92 20.58 -5.49
N GLY A 210 -0.13 20.31 -6.25
CA GLY A 210 -1.23 19.44 -5.81
C GLY A 210 -0.78 18.00 -5.58
N ALA A 211 0.09 17.46 -6.42
CA ALA A 211 0.63 16.11 -6.26
C ALA A 211 1.50 15.99 -5.00
N ASN A 212 2.39 16.95 -4.77
CA ASN A 212 3.27 16.99 -3.60
C ASN A 212 2.49 17.15 -2.28
N ILE A 213 1.38 17.89 -2.29
CA ILE A 213 0.49 18.00 -1.12
C ILE A 213 -0.15 16.64 -0.82
N LEU A 214 -0.72 15.98 -1.84
CA LEU A 214 -1.36 14.66 -1.67
C LEU A 214 -0.36 13.58 -1.26
N GLU A 215 0.86 13.62 -1.79
CA GLU A 215 1.93 12.70 -1.40
C GLU A 215 2.29 12.85 0.08
N LYS A 216 2.43 14.08 0.58
CA LYS A 216 2.65 14.34 2.01
C LYS A 216 1.52 13.80 2.88
N VAL A 217 0.26 13.95 2.43
CA VAL A 217 -0.91 13.38 3.11
C VAL A 217 -0.82 11.85 3.15
N CYS A 218 -0.53 11.20 2.00
CA CYS A 218 -0.32 9.75 1.94
C CYS A 218 0.77 9.28 2.91
N THR A 219 1.93 9.95 2.91
CA THR A 219 3.07 9.57 3.77
C THR A 219 2.72 9.70 5.24
N LEU A 220 2.05 10.78 5.64
CA LEU A 220 1.62 10.99 7.04
C LEU A 220 0.63 9.91 7.47
N GLN A 221 -0.42 9.67 6.69
CA GLN A 221 -1.48 8.72 7.01
C GLN A 221 -0.98 7.27 7.01
N ARG A 222 -0.03 6.93 6.13
CA ARG A 222 0.67 5.64 6.16
C ARG A 222 1.45 5.44 7.47
N ARG A 223 2.14 6.47 7.97
CA ARG A 223 2.87 6.39 9.24
C ARG A 223 1.92 6.22 10.42
N LEU A 224 0.81 6.94 10.43
CA LEU A 224 -0.25 6.77 11.43
C LEU A 224 -0.83 5.36 11.41
N TYR A 225 -1.14 4.85 10.22
CA TYR A 225 -1.61 3.49 10.04
C TYR A 225 -0.62 2.47 10.60
N ASN A 226 0.65 2.56 10.22
CA ASN A 226 1.70 1.66 10.72
C ASN A 226 1.84 1.75 12.24
N ARG A 227 1.76 2.96 12.81
CA ARG A 227 1.78 3.18 14.27
C ARG A 227 0.58 2.51 14.94
N ASN A 228 -0.62 2.63 14.39
CA ASN A 228 -1.80 1.92 14.89
C ASN A 228 -1.60 0.41 14.82
N CYS A 229 -1.10 -0.11 13.70
CA CYS A 229 -0.81 -1.54 13.54
C CYS A 229 0.19 -2.05 14.59
N GLN A 230 1.28 -1.32 14.86
CA GLN A 230 2.24 -1.69 15.90
C GLN A 230 1.55 -1.87 17.27
N VAL A 231 0.68 -0.95 17.66
CA VAL A 231 -0.06 -1.05 18.93
C VAL A 231 -1.13 -2.15 18.89
N LEU A 232 -1.75 -2.37 17.74
CA LEU A 232 -2.70 -3.47 17.58
C LEU A 232 -2.01 -4.84 17.68
N TYR A 233 -0.76 -4.99 17.22
CA TYR A 233 0.02 -6.22 17.40
C TYR A 233 0.41 -6.48 18.86
N THR A 234 0.58 -5.43 19.67
CA THR A 234 0.88 -5.60 21.09
C THR A 234 -0.37 -5.89 21.94
N LEU A 235 -1.54 -5.35 21.56
CA LEU A 235 -2.78 -5.49 22.32
C LEU A 235 -3.71 -6.61 21.84
N GLY A 236 -3.68 -6.93 20.55
CA GLY A 236 -4.69 -7.75 19.89
C GLY A 236 -4.22 -9.18 19.57
N PRO A 237 -5.15 -10.14 19.42
CA PRO A 237 -4.82 -11.47 18.95
C PRO A 237 -4.30 -11.40 17.49
N ARG A 238 -3.16 -12.05 17.26
CA ARG A 238 -2.39 -12.00 16.00
C ARG A 238 -3.17 -12.41 14.73
N THR A 239 -4.26 -13.15 14.89
CA THR A 239 -5.09 -13.73 13.82
C THR A 239 -5.89 -12.72 12.99
N GLU A 240 -6.15 -11.51 13.47
CA GLU A 240 -6.97 -10.50 12.74
C GLU A 240 -6.10 -9.51 11.93
N LEU A 241 -4.78 -9.53 12.13
CA LEU A 241 -3.83 -8.53 11.61
C LEU A 241 -3.04 -8.97 10.35
N GLU A 242 -3.14 -10.25 9.95
CA GLU A 242 -2.42 -10.76 8.76
C GLU A 242 -2.96 -10.22 7.42
N LEU A 243 -4.12 -9.54 7.41
CA LEU A 243 -4.65 -8.87 6.21
C LEU A 243 -4.04 -7.49 5.93
N LEU A 244 -3.28 -6.91 6.88
CA LEU A 244 -2.85 -5.50 6.86
C LEU A 244 -1.40 -5.31 6.37
N THR A 245 -0.61 -6.38 6.27
CA THR A 245 0.81 -6.35 5.89
C THR A 245 1.11 -7.20 4.66
N ALA A 246 0.16 -7.33 3.74
CA ALA A 246 0.39 -8.08 2.50
C ALA A 246 1.28 -7.27 1.53
N ASP A 247 2.23 -7.96 0.91
CA ASP A 247 3.27 -7.37 0.07
C ASP A 247 2.74 -6.39 -0.99
N SER A 248 3.38 -5.23 -1.05
CA SER A 248 3.21 -4.21 -2.09
C SER A 248 3.85 -4.67 -3.39
N GLY A 249 3.12 -5.49 -4.16
CA GLY A 249 3.53 -5.89 -5.51
C GLY A 249 2.32 -6.10 -6.41
N GLN A 250 2.23 -5.33 -7.50
CA GLN A 250 1.28 -5.53 -8.61
C GLN A 250 1.62 -6.80 -9.45
N SER A 251 2.21 -7.84 -8.86
CA SER A 251 2.48 -9.12 -9.52
C SER A 251 1.44 -10.19 -9.22
N SER A 252 0.37 -9.86 -8.49
CA SER A 252 -0.67 -10.80 -8.10
C SER A 252 -1.92 -10.65 -8.97
N ASP A 253 -2.55 -11.77 -9.33
CA ASP A 253 -3.88 -11.85 -9.96
C ASP A 253 -5.01 -11.25 -9.08
N ARG A 254 -4.69 -10.74 -7.88
CA ARG A 254 -5.60 -10.13 -6.93
C ARG A 254 -5.38 -8.64 -6.81
N LEU A 255 -6.46 -7.88 -6.62
CA LEU A 255 -6.39 -6.47 -6.23
C LEU A 255 -5.46 -6.33 -5.01
N SER A 256 -4.65 -5.27 -5.01
CA SER A 256 -3.81 -4.95 -3.84
C SER A 256 -4.69 -4.89 -2.58
N TRP A 257 -4.16 -5.40 -1.47
CA TRP A 257 -4.87 -5.47 -0.18
C TRP A 257 -5.42 -4.12 0.28
N LEU A 258 -4.75 -3.03 -0.13
CA LEU A 258 -5.21 -1.65 0.10
C LEU A 258 -6.65 -1.47 -0.40
N TRP A 259 -6.97 -2.10 -1.53
CA TRP A 259 -8.26 -2.02 -2.21
C TRP A 259 -9.19 -3.20 -1.88
N SER A 260 -8.67 -4.33 -1.39
CA SER A 260 -9.45 -5.55 -1.17
C SER A 260 -10.53 -5.39 -0.09
N ASN A 261 -10.34 -4.43 0.82
CA ASN A 261 -11.30 -4.10 1.88
C ASN A 261 -12.11 -2.83 1.59
N THR A 262 -12.05 -2.27 0.38
CA THR A 262 -12.82 -1.07 0.02
C THR A 262 -14.30 -1.42 0.00
N ARG A 263 -15.03 -0.96 1.02
CA ARG A 263 -16.44 -1.29 1.23
C ARG A 263 -17.25 -0.26 0.46
N LEU A 264 -17.89 -0.67 -0.63
CA LEU A 264 -18.93 0.13 -1.28
C LEU A 264 -20.14 0.16 -0.35
N SER A 265 -20.37 1.29 0.33
CA SER A 265 -21.63 1.51 1.05
C SER A 265 -22.66 2.03 0.04
N PRO A 266 -23.81 1.36 -0.16
CA PRO A 266 -24.85 1.86 -1.07
C PRO A 266 -25.54 3.16 -0.62
N ASN A 267 -25.18 3.71 0.56
CA ASN A 267 -25.99 4.68 1.28
C ASN A 267 -25.38 6.09 1.41
N THR A 268 -24.21 6.36 0.84
CA THR A 268 -23.64 7.72 0.78
C THR A 268 -23.35 8.07 -0.67
N ALA A 269 -24.30 8.80 -1.29
CA ALA A 269 -24.36 9.05 -2.74
C ALA A 269 -23.14 9.79 -3.33
N ASP A 270 -22.35 10.50 -2.52
CA ASP A 270 -21.22 11.32 -3.01
C ASP A 270 -19.85 10.62 -2.94
N ASP A 271 -19.65 9.66 -2.03
CA ASP A 271 -18.34 9.00 -1.83
C ASP A 271 -18.24 7.65 -2.59
N ASP A 272 -19.38 7.12 -3.02
CA ASP A 272 -19.50 5.85 -3.75
C ASP A 272 -19.03 5.98 -5.21
N LEU A 273 -18.99 7.20 -5.79
CA LEU A 273 -18.68 7.40 -7.21
C LEU A 273 -17.22 7.07 -7.56
N TYR A 274 -16.27 7.48 -6.71
CA TYR A 274 -14.84 7.27 -6.98
C TYR A 274 -14.43 5.81 -6.72
N SER A 275 -14.99 5.20 -5.68
CA SER A 275 -14.73 3.80 -5.32
C SER A 275 -15.35 2.83 -6.34
N THR A 276 -16.56 3.12 -6.84
CA THR A 276 -17.20 2.32 -7.90
C THR A 276 -16.50 2.46 -9.25
N GLU A 277 -16.11 3.67 -9.67
CA GLU A 277 -15.36 3.87 -10.91
C GLU A 277 -13.97 3.23 -10.86
N PHE A 278 -13.28 3.25 -9.71
CA PHE A 278 -12.01 2.54 -9.54
C PHE A 278 -12.17 1.02 -9.71
N LEU A 279 -13.15 0.40 -9.07
CA LEU A 279 -13.42 -1.03 -9.22
C LEU A 279 -13.85 -1.39 -10.65
N ARG A 280 -14.66 -0.54 -11.28
CA ARG A 280 -15.05 -0.68 -12.69
C ARG A 280 -13.83 -0.64 -13.62
N LEU A 281 -12.91 0.31 -13.42
CA LEU A 281 -11.68 0.42 -14.21
C LEU A 281 -10.79 -0.80 -14.03
N ASN A 282 -10.60 -1.28 -12.80
CA ASN A 282 -9.82 -2.49 -12.55
C ASN A 282 -10.45 -3.71 -13.21
N TRP A 283 -11.77 -3.84 -13.14
CA TRP A 283 -12.49 -4.91 -13.83
C TRP A 283 -12.32 -4.81 -15.36
N LEU A 284 -12.43 -3.61 -15.94
CA LEU A 284 -12.21 -3.39 -17.36
C LEU A 284 -10.77 -3.75 -17.78
N CYS A 285 -9.78 -3.39 -16.98
CA CYS A 285 -8.38 -3.72 -17.22
C CYS A 285 -8.13 -5.23 -17.13
N ALA A 286 -8.64 -5.89 -16.08
CA ALA A 286 -8.54 -7.34 -15.92
C ALA A 286 -9.23 -8.09 -17.07
N ARG A 287 -10.41 -7.62 -17.50
CA ARG A 287 -11.11 -8.16 -18.67
C ARG A 287 -10.30 -7.95 -19.96
N ALA A 288 -9.75 -6.76 -20.17
CA ALA A 288 -8.93 -6.47 -21.34
C ALA A 288 -7.65 -7.32 -21.37
N GLN A 289 -7.02 -7.52 -20.22
CA GLN A 289 -5.85 -8.39 -20.06
C GLN A 289 -6.18 -9.86 -20.34
N LYS A 290 -7.30 -10.36 -19.80
CA LYS A 290 -7.81 -11.70 -20.12
C LYS A 290 -8.03 -11.87 -21.63
N ASN A 291 -8.68 -10.89 -22.27
CA ASN A 291 -8.94 -10.93 -23.71
C ASN A 291 -7.63 -10.92 -24.50
N ARG A 292 -6.68 -10.05 -24.13
CA ARG A 292 -5.35 -10.00 -24.74
C ARG A 292 -4.62 -11.34 -24.61
N TRP A 293 -4.63 -11.96 -23.43
CA TRP A 293 -4.00 -13.27 -23.23
C TRP A 293 -4.66 -14.37 -24.04
N ALA A 294 -5.99 -14.32 -24.22
CA ALA A 294 -6.70 -15.25 -25.10
C ALA A 294 -6.30 -15.07 -26.57
N GLU A 295 -6.15 -13.82 -27.03
CA GLU A 295 -5.65 -13.49 -28.36
C GLU A 295 -4.18 -13.90 -28.55
N GLU A 296 -3.30 -13.56 -27.60
CA GLU A 296 -1.88 -13.94 -27.61
C GLU A 296 -1.70 -15.46 -27.63
N LEU A 297 -2.51 -16.21 -26.88
CA LEU A 297 -2.48 -17.66 -26.91
C LEU A 297 -2.83 -18.20 -28.31
N GLU A 298 -3.84 -17.62 -28.96
CA GLU A 298 -4.23 -18.04 -30.31
C GLU A 298 -3.19 -17.64 -31.37
N LEU A 299 -2.65 -16.42 -31.28
CA LEU A 299 -1.54 -15.96 -32.13
C LEU A 299 -0.32 -16.86 -31.98
N THR A 300 0.06 -17.23 -30.75
CA THR A 300 1.20 -18.09 -30.50
C THR A 300 1.04 -19.46 -31.18
N LYS A 301 -0.18 -20.03 -31.21
CA LYS A 301 -0.44 -21.28 -31.94
C LYS A 301 -0.24 -21.11 -33.45
N HIS A 302 -0.73 -20.01 -34.02
CA HIS A 302 -0.52 -19.70 -35.44
C HIS A 302 0.93 -19.38 -35.75
N GLU A 303 1.67 -18.71 -34.86
CA GLU A 303 3.10 -18.43 -35.01
C GLU A 303 3.92 -19.71 -35.04
N MET A 304 3.59 -20.71 -34.21
CA MET A 304 4.21 -22.04 -34.28
C MET A 304 4.02 -22.65 -35.68
N GLU A 305 2.81 -22.55 -36.23
CA GLU A 305 2.49 -23.06 -37.56
C GLU A 305 3.24 -22.29 -38.67
N TRP A 306 3.21 -20.96 -38.62
CA TRP A 306 3.88 -20.09 -39.57
C TRP A 306 5.39 -20.25 -39.55
N THR A 307 5.98 -20.48 -38.37
CA THR A 307 7.42 -20.72 -38.23
C THR A 307 7.86 -21.95 -39.02
N ILE A 308 7.12 -23.08 -38.91
CA ILE A 308 7.43 -24.28 -39.70
C ILE A 308 7.22 -24.03 -41.19
N ARG A 309 6.10 -23.39 -41.56
CA ARG A 309 5.80 -23.05 -42.96
C ARG A 309 6.89 -22.16 -43.56
N PHE A 310 7.43 -21.22 -42.79
CA PHE A 310 8.53 -20.37 -43.20
C PHE A 310 9.81 -21.17 -43.46
N TYR A 311 10.17 -22.12 -42.59
CA TYR A 311 11.32 -22.99 -42.82
C TYR A 311 11.16 -23.87 -44.06
N MET A 312 9.96 -24.45 -44.27
CA MET A 312 9.66 -25.20 -45.49
C MET A 312 9.78 -24.32 -46.73
N TYR A 313 9.23 -23.11 -46.69
CA TYR A 313 9.32 -22.14 -47.78
C TYR A 313 10.78 -21.77 -48.08
N MET A 314 11.62 -21.58 -47.06
CA MET A 314 13.04 -21.32 -47.25
C MET A 314 13.75 -22.51 -47.92
N ALA A 315 13.46 -23.75 -47.48
CA ALA A 315 14.01 -24.95 -48.10
C ALA A 315 13.62 -25.07 -49.58
N THR A 316 12.34 -24.87 -49.93
CA THR A 316 11.87 -24.92 -51.33
C THR A 316 12.41 -23.77 -52.17
N THR A 317 12.64 -22.60 -51.58
CA THR A 317 13.27 -21.45 -52.25
C THR A 317 14.72 -21.77 -52.61
N TRP A 318 15.50 -22.35 -51.70
CA TRP A 318 16.86 -22.80 -51.98
C TRP A 318 16.91 -23.93 -53.01
N GLN A 319 15.95 -24.85 -52.97
CA GLN A 319 15.81 -25.90 -53.99
C GLN A 319 15.49 -25.30 -55.37
N SER A 320 14.57 -24.34 -55.43
CA SER A 320 14.24 -23.63 -56.68
C SER A 320 15.44 -22.87 -57.24
N HIS A 321 16.28 -22.28 -56.38
CA HIS A 321 17.53 -21.62 -56.80
C HIS A 321 18.55 -22.62 -57.35
N GLN A 322 18.63 -23.83 -56.77
CA GLN A 322 19.48 -24.90 -57.28
C GLN A 322 19.00 -25.39 -58.66
N ASP A 323 17.69 -25.57 -58.84
CA ASP A 323 17.08 -26.12 -60.06
C ASP A 323 17.07 -25.11 -61.22
N SER A 324 16.87 -23.82 -60.93
CA SER A 324 16.77 -22.78 -61.96
C SER A 324 18.12 -22.37 -62.56
N ALA A 325 19.23 -22.80 -61.97
CA ALA A 325 20.54 -22.31 -62.33
C ALA A 325 21.27 -23.26 -63.28
N THR A 326 21.42 -22.82 -64.53
CA THR A 326 21.90 -23.63 -65.67
C THR A 326 23.39 -24.01 -65.62
N GLN A 327 24.21 -23.30 -64.83
CA GLN A 327 25.64 -23.59 -64.64
C GLN A 327 26.07 -23.34 -63.19
N LEU A 328 25.80 -24.29 -62.29
CA LEU A 328 26.37 -24.27 -60.93
C LEU A 328 27.70 -25.01 -60.87
N SER A 329 28.72 -24.33 -60.34
CA SER A 329 29.92 -25.01 -59.85
C SER A 329 29.56 -25.97 -58.72
N SER A 330 30.30 -27.08 -58.60
CA SER A 330 30.07 -28.12 -57.59
C SER A 330 29.99 -27.58 -56.16
N GLY A 331 30.77 -26.53 -55.84
CA GLY A 331 30.73 -25.88 -54.53
C GLY A 331 29.45 -25.10 -54.25
N HIS A 332 28.87 -24.44 -55.26
CA HIS A 332 27.59 -23.74 -55.10
C HIS A 332 26.44 -24.72 -54.91
N ARG A 333 26.49 -25.88 -55.61
CA ARG A 333 25.51 -26.95 -55.42
C ARG A 333 25.57 -27.54 -54.01
N ALA A 334 26.77 -27.86 -53.54
CA ALA A 334 26.96 -28.38 -52.17
C ALA A 334 26.53 -27.38 -51.09
N TYR A 335 26.70 -26.07 -51.33
CA TYR A 335 26.22 -25.04 -50.41
C TYR A 335 24.69 -24.93 -50.40
N ALA A 336 24.04 -24.97 -51.57
CA ALA A 336 22.59 -24.96 -51.66
C ALA A 336 21.97 -26.19 -51.00
N GLU A 337 22.52 -27.39 -51.24
CA GLU A 337 22.13 -28.63 -50.57
C GLU A 337 22.24 -28.51 -49.03
N LYS A 338 23.36 -27.95 -48.54
CA LYS A 338 23.53 -27.69 -47.10
C LYS A 338 22.47 -26.73 -46.54
N GLN A 339 22.08 -25.69 -47.28
CA GLN A 339 21.05 -24.76 -46.85
C GLN A 339 19.68 -25.43 -46.80
N ILE A 340 19.34 -26.25 -47.80
CA ILE A 340 18.09 -27.03 -47.83
C ILE A 340 18.02 -27.94 -46.61
N ASP A 341 19.08 -28.71 -46.35
CA ASP A 341 19.15 -29.62 -45.19
C ASP A 341 18.99 -28.87 -43.87
N MET A 342 19.67 -27.74 -43.70
CA MET A 342 19.58 -26.90 -42.49
C MET A 342 18.15 -26.40 -42.24
N TRP A 343 17.47 -25.87 -43.28
CA TRP A 343 16.10 -25.37 -43.12
C TRP A 343 15.11 -26.51 -42.84
N ASN A 344 15.30 -27.67 -43.45
CA ASN A 344 14.50 -28.86 -43.14
C ASN A 344 14.71 -29.33 -41.69
N GLU A 345 15.96 -29.36 -41.22
CA GLU A 345 16.29 -29.73 -39.84
C GLU A 345 15.64 -28.77 -38.82
N LEU A 346 15.72 -27.45 -39.05
CA LEU A 346 15.06 -26.44 -38.20
C LEU A 346 13.53 -26.65 -38.15
N GLY A 347 12.92 -26.98 -39.29
CA GLY A 347 11.52 -27.35 -39.37
C GLY A 347 11.17 -28.57 -38.52
N HIS A 348 11.93 -29.66 -38.66
CA HIS A 348 11.69 -30.91 -37.92
C HIS A 348 11.89 -30.76 -36.41
N VAL A 349 12.95 -30.04 -35.98
CA VAL A 349 13.22 -29.79 -34.56
C VAL A 349 12.11 -28.93 -33.96
N SER A 350 11.72 -27.86 -34.64
CA SER A 350 10.65 -26.96 -34.17
C SER A 350 9.31 -27.70 -34.09
N GLU A 351 9.00 -28.56 -35.06
CA GLU A 351 7.79 -29.39 -35.04
C GLU A 351 7.73 -30.32 -33.82
N ALA A 352 8.84 -31.01 -33.52
CA ALA A 352 8.91 -31.90 -32.38
C ALA A 352 8.68 -31.13 -31.06
N MET A 353 9.27 -29.94 -30.93
CA MET A 353 9.07 -29.06 -29.78
C MET A 353 7.63 -28.55 -29.69
N PHE A 354 7.03 -28.11 -30.79
CA PHE A 354 5.67 -27.57 -30.79
C PHE A 354 4.61 -28.65 -30.53
N LYS A 355 4.79 -29.87 -31.05
CA LYS A 355 3.94 -31.03 -30.72
C LYS A 355 4.01 -31.39 -29.23
N HIS A 356 5.19 -31.26 -28.63
CA HIS A 356 5.35 -31.52 -27.20
C HIS A 356 4.62 -30.48 -26.33
N LEU A 357 4.67 -29.21 -26.72
CA LEU A 357 4.06 -28.10 -25.98
C LEU A 357 2.55 -27.94 -26.22
N ASN A 358 2.08 -28.25 -27.43
CA ASN A 358 0.69 -28.13 -27.84
C ASN A 358 0.22 -29.45 -28.46
N THR A 359 -0.52 -30.25 -27.69
CA THR A 359 -1.03 -31.55 -28.14
C THR A 359 -2.05 -31.47 -29.28
N ALA A 360 -2.66 -30.29 -29.49
CA ALA A 360 -3.55 -30.02 -30.60
C ALA A 360 -2.81 -29.52 -31.86
N PHE A 361 -1.48 -29.40 -31.82
CA PHE A 361 -0.69 -28.93 -32.95
C PHE A 361 -0.70 -29.94 -34.11
N THR A 362 -1.21 -29.52 -35.27
CA THR A 362 -1.20 -30.33 -36.48
C THR A 362 0.02 -30.03 -37.33
N SER A 363 0.73 -31.09 -37.71
CA SER A 363 1.88 -31.01 -38.62
C SER A 363 1.47 -30.43 -39.97
N THR A 364 2.20 -29.43 -40.45
CA THR A 364 1.97 -28.79 -41.76
C THR A 364 2.79 -29.41 -42.89
N TRP A 365 3.68 -30.35 -42.61
CA TRP A 365 4.52 -31.01 -43.61
C TRP A 365 3.73 -31.78 -44.69
N ASN A 366 2.51 -32.22 -44.35
CA ASN A 366 1.64 -32.98 -45.25
C ASN A 366 0.65 -32.09 -46.03
N LEU A 367 0.65 -30.78 -45.80
CA LEU A 367 -0.19 -29.85 -46.55
C LEU A 367 0.60 -29.42 -47.79
N VAL A 368 0.34 -30.09 -48.90
CA VAL A 368 0.82 -29.68 -50.23
C VAL A 368 0.12 -28.36 -50.58
N TRP A 369 0.91 -27.30 -50.83
CA TRP A 369 0.43 -26.00 -51.31
C TRP A 369 1.02 -25.72 -52.69
#